data_AF-T1FD61-F1
#
_entry.id   AF-T1FD61-F1
#
_cell.length_a   1.000
_cell.length_b   1.000
_cell.length_c   1.000
_cell.angle_alpha   90.00
_cell.angle_beta   90.00
_cell.angle_gamma   90.00
#
_symmetry.space_group_name_H-M   'P 1'
#
loop_
_entity.id
_entity.type
_entity.pdbx_description
1 polymer ?
#
loop_
_entity_poly.entity_id
_entity_poly.type
_entity_poly.pdbx_seq_one_letter_code
_entity_poly.pdbx_strand_id
1 'polypeptide(L)'
;MACKQNLTINEVLCYLSNNYEFLNNDIFINNASDFYSSEEISAALKLIKHDVNLLKIDVNFDTPRGPKKKDKRDKLRKTIRYLGLVREKKLSTELPTYVSSNLRVPNNDSILKFNFNEIKSNICNMLHNQQLYLCSMLNAAPRVHKSELNNTNNTQFQL
;
A
#
# COMPACT_ATOMS: atom_id res chain seq x y z
N MET A 1 -22.04 -4.95 -31.65
CA MET A 1 -22.62 -3.72 -31.06
C MET A 1 -21.51 -3.01 -30.30
N ALA A 2 -21.03 -1.87 -30.77
CA ALA A 2 -20.07 -1.07 -30.02
C ALA A 2 -20.82 -0.42 -28.84
N CYS A 3 -20.54 -0.85 -27.62
CA CYS A 3 -21.10 -0.21 -26.44
C CYS A 3 -20.54 1.22 -26.39
N LYS A 4 -21.42 2.23 -26.48
CA LYS A 4 -21.04 3.64 -26.48
C LYS A 4 -20.46 3.95 -25.09
N GLN A 5 -19.13 3.94 -24.99
CA GLN A 5 -18.45 4.18 -23.72
C GLN A 5 -18.65 5.66 -23.36
N ASN A 6 -19.32 5.92 -22.24
CA ASN A 6 -19.57 7.29 -21.79
C ASN A 6 -18.24 7.92 -21.39
N LEU A 7 -17.89 9.02 -22.08
CA LEU A 7 -16.70 9.81 -21.78
C LEU A 7 -17.08 10.96 -20.85
N THR A 8 -16.32 11.14 -19.78
CA THR A 8 -16.51 12.25 -18.85
C THR A 8 -15.21 13.03 -18.69
N ILE A 9 -15.26 14.34 -18.89
CA ILE A 9 -14.07 15.19 -18.75
C ILE A 9 -13.81 15.43 -17.26
N ASN A 10 -12.72 14.84 -16.76
CA ASN A 10 -12.20 15.14 -15.43
C ASN A 10 -10.73 14.71 -15.34
N GLU A 11 -9.84 15.69 -15.27
CA GLU A 11 -8.40 15.44 -15.30
C GLU A 11 -7.89 14.71 -14.07
N VAL A 12 -8.34 15.09 -12.88
CA VAL A 12 -7.90 14.45 -11.63
C VAL A 12 -8.31 12.99 -11.63
N LEU A 13 -9.56 12.66 -12.01
CA LEU A 13 -10.01 11.27 -12.09
C LEU A 13 -9.33 10.51 -13.23
N CYS A 14 -9.05 11.16 -14.37
CA CYS A 14 -8.25 10.58 -15.45
C CYS A 14 -6.84 10.19 -14.95
N TYR A 15 -6.16 11.12 -14.28
CA TYR A 15 -4.85 10.87 -13.69
C TYR A 15 -4.88 9.74 -12.65
N LEU A 16 -5.82 9.79 -11.69
CA LEU A 16 -5.93 8.77 -10.64
C LEU A 16 -6.26 7.39 -11.21
N SER A 17 -7.14 7.31 -12.21
CA SER A 17 -7.53 6.05 -12.87
C SER A 17 -6.38 5.45 -13.68
N ASN A 18 -5.51 6.27 -14.26
CA ASN A 18 -4.32 5.77 -14.95
C ASN A 18 -3.20 5.32 -14.00
N ASN A 19 -3.32 5.62 -12.70
CA ASN A 19 -2.29 5.38 -11.69
C ASN A 19 -2.84 4.60 -10.48
N TYR A 20 -3.75 3.65 -10.73
CA TYR A 20 -4.42 2.85 -9.69
C TYR A 20 -3.45 2.14 -8.73
N GLU A 21 -2.25 1.80 -9.19
CA GLU A 21 -1.22 1.10 -8.42
C GLU A 21 -0.63 1.95 -7.29
N PHE A 22 -0.66 3.28 -7.44
CA PHE A 22 -0.04 4.22 -6.51
C PHE A 22 -1.03 4.87 -5.54
N LEU A 23 -2.32 4.50 -5.59
CA LEU A 23 -3.38 5.14 -4.80
C LEU A 23 -3.20 5.04 -3.28
N ASN A 24 -2.45 4.04 -2.80
CA ASN A 24 -2.12 3.89 -1.38
C ASN A 24 -0.75 4.49 -1.00
N ASN A 25 -0.02 5.09 -1.95
CA ASN A 25 1.29 5.68 -1.71
C ASN A 25 1.13 7.13 -1.22
N ASP A 26 1.63 7.44 -0.02
CA ASP A 26 1.50 8.78 0.55
C ASP A 26 2.26 9.86 -0.24
N ILE A 27 3.39 9.52 -0.86
CA ILE A 27 4.15 10.46 -1.72
C ILE A 27 3.31 10.80 -2.94
N PHE A 28 2.70 9.80 -3.59
CA PHE A 28 1.76 10.01 -4.70
C PHE A 28 0.61 10.93 -4.31
N ILE A 29 -0.03 10.67 -3.17
CA ILE A 29 -1.15 11.47 -2.66
C ILE A 29 -0.70 12.91 -2.38
N ASN A 30 0.47 13.09 -1.78
CA ASN A 30 0.99 14.43 -1.48
C ASN A 30 1.32 15.19 -2.78
N ASN A 31 2.03 14.57 -3.73
CA ASN A 31 2.36 15.20 -5.01
C ASN A 31 1.10 15.60 -5.78
N ALA A 32 0.11 14.72 -5.88
CA ALA A 32 -1.16 15.03 -6.53
C ALA A 32 -1.95 16.11 -5.78
N SER A 33 -1.96 16.07 -4.45
CA SER A 33 -2.59 17.10 -3.62
C SER A 33 -1.93 18.45 -3.84
N ASP A 34 -0.59 18.54 -3.88
CA ASP A 34 0.11 19.81 -4.04
C ASP A 34 -0.03 20.37 -5.46
N PHE A 35 -0.09 19.49 -6.46
CA PHE A 35 -0.22 19.85 -7.87
C PHE A 35 -1.60 20.36 -8.27
N TYR A 36 -2.67 19.65 -7.90
CA TYR A 36 -4.03 20.03 -8.28
C TYR A 36 -4.64 21.05 -7.31
N SER A 37 -5.49 21.92 -7.85
CA SER A 37 -6.23 22.92 -7.07
C SER A 37 -7.31 22.26 -6.19
N SER A 38 -7.78 23.01 -5.18
CA SER A 38 -8.84 22.54 -4.29
C SER A 38 -10.15 22.33 -5.05
N GLU A 39 -10.40 23.18 -6.05
CA GLU A 39 -11.57 23.21 -6.92
C GLU A 39 -11.59 21.96 -7.81
N GLU A 40 -10.46 21.63 -8.43
CA GLU A 40 -10.31 20.44 -9.28
C GLU A 40 -10.53 19.16 -8.48
N ILE A 41 -9.90 19.04 -7.30
CA ILE A 41 -10.09 17.90 -6.40
C ILE A 41 -11.55 17.84 -5.90
N SER A 42 -12.16 18.99 -5.59
CA SER A 42 -13.56 19.02 -5.14
C SER A 42 -14.53 18.61 -6.25
N ALA A 43 -14.27 19.00 -7.49
CA ALA A 43 -15.05 18.61 -8.66
C ALA A 43 -14.93 17.09 -8.92
N ALA A 44 -13.70 16.55 -8.87
CA ALA A 44 -13.45 15.12 -8.95
C ALA A 44 -14.18 14.33 -7.87
N LEU A 45 -14.13 14.79 -6.61
CA LEU A 45 -14.83 14.16 -5.49
C LEU A 45 -16.36 14.14 -5.71
N LYS A 46 -16.94 15.26 -6.18
CA LYS A 46 -18.39 15.33 -6.47
C LYS A 46 -18.78 14.35 -7.56
N LEU A 47 -17.98 14.28 -8.63
CA LEU A 47 -18.24 13.42 -9.76
C LEU A 47 -18.14 11.94 -9.39
N ILE A 48 -17.05 11.49 -8.76
CA ILE A 48 -16.92 10.08 -8.39
C ILE A 48 -17.98 9.64 -7.37
N LYS A 49 -18.41 10.54 -6.47
CA LYS A 49 -19.54 10.28 -5.57
C LYS A 49 -20.83 10.02 -6.33
N HIS A 50 -21.14 10.89 -7.28
CA HIS A 50 -22.31 10.76 -8.13
C HIS A 50 -22.26 9.42 -8.88
N ASP A 51 -21.15 9.11 -9.52
CA ASP A 51 -21.01 7.91 -10.34
C ASP A 51 -21.09 6.64 -9.48
N VAL A 52 -20.44 6.61 -8.30
CA VAL A 52 -20.56 5.49 -7.36
C VAL A 52 -21.97 5.32 -6.81
N ASN A 53 -22.69 6.42 -6.56
CA ASN A 53 -24.10 6.35 -6.13
C ASN A 53 -25.00 5.74 -7.21
N LEU A 54 -24.73 6.01 -8.49
CA LEU A 54 -25.46 5.36 -9.60
C LEU A 54 -25.24 3.85 -9.64
N LEU A 55 -24.06 3.38 -9.21
CA LEU A 55 -23.75 1.95 -9.08
C LEU A 55 -24.41 1.28 -7.86
N LYS A 56 -25.15 2.04 -7.04
CA LYS A 56 -25.81 1.56 -5.81
C LYS A 56 -24.87 0.80 -4.87
N ILE A 57 -23.59 1.17 -4.87
CA ILE A 57 -22.61 0.60 -3.96
C ILE A 57 -22.88 1.20 -2.57
N ASP A 58 -23.08 0.33 -1.56
CA ASP A 58 -23.08 0.80 -0.17
C ASP A 58 -21.70 1.35 0.20
N VAL A 59 -21.67 2.60 0.67
CA VAL A 59 -20.45 3.36 0.95
C VAL A 59 -20.35 3.61 2.45
N ASN A 60 -19.73 2.68 3.16
CA ASN A 60 -19.36 2.86 4.56
C ASN A 60 -17.89 3.28 4.67
N PHE A 61 -17.65 4.58 4.63
CA PHE A 61 -16.35 5.12 5.01
C PHE A 61 -16.39 5.59 6.46
N ASP A 62 -15.61 4.95 7.33
CA ASP A 62 -15.24 5.57 8.60
C ASP A 62 -14.60 6.91 8.28
N THR A 63 -15.30 7.98 8.66
CA THR A 63 -14.87 9.35 8.38
C THR A 63 -14.03 9.81 9.56
N PRO A 64 -12.70 10.01 9.42
CA PRO A 64 -11.92 10.53 10.53
C PRO A 64 -12.37 11.97 10.80
N ARG A 65 -12.83 12.26 12.02
CA ARG A 65 -13.13 13.62 12.48
C ARG A 65 -11.81 14.34 12.80
N GLY A 66 -11.13 14.84 11.75
CA GLY A 66 -9.90 15.63 11.87
C GLY A 66 -10.12 17.15 11.75
N PRO A 67 -9.16 17.98 12.21
CA PRO A 67 -9.28 19.45 12.19
C PRO A 67 -9.28 20.05 10.77
N LYS A 68 -10.04 21.13 10.59
CA LYS A 68 -10.48 21.76 9.31
C LYS A 68 -9.38 22.23 8.34
N LYS A 69 -8.09 22.23 8.70
CA LYS A 69 -6.97 22.66 7.82
C LYS A 69 -6.50 21.57 6.82
N LYS A 70 -6.98 20.32 6.93
CA LYS A 70 -6.61 19.19 6.05
C LYS A 70 -7.55 18.95 4.86
N ASP A 71 -8.45 19.89 4.55
CA ASP A 71 -9.59 19.67 3.65
C ASP A 71 -9.20 19.19 2.23
N LYS A 72 -8.21 19.81 1.57
CA LYS A 72 -7.84 19.44 0.19
C LYS A 72 -7.31 18.00 0.08
N ARG A 73 -6.32 17.65 0.90
CA ARG A 73 -5.73 16.31 0.90
C ARG A 73 -6.73 15.26 1.39
N ASP A 74 -7.57 15.59 2.37
CA ASP A 74 -8.61 14.69 2.84
C ASP A 74 -9.70 14.45 1.78
N LYS A 75 -10.05 15.47 0.98
CA LYS A 75 -10.92 15.33 -0.20
C LYS A 75 -10.27 14.45 -1.26
N LEU A 76 -8.97 14.60 -1.52
CA LEU A 76 -8.26 13.73 -2.45
C LEU A 76 -8.26 12.28 -1.95
N ARG A 77 -7.93 12.05 -0.66
CA ARG A 77 -8.00 10.72 -0.04
C ARG A 77 -9.41 10.12 -0.11
N LYS A 78 -10.47 10.91 0.09
CA LYS A 78 -11.85 10.47 -0.10
C LYS A 78 -12.12 10.09 -1.55
N THR A 79 -11.67 10.89 -2.51
CA THR A 79 -11.80 10.62 -3.95
C THR A 79 -11.15 9.28 -4.31
N ILE A 80 -9.94 9.06 -3.81
CA ILE A 80 -9.19 7.81 -3.96
C ILE A 80 -9.93 6.62 -3.34
N ARG A 81 -10.51 6.78 -2.14
CA ARG A 81 -11.32 5.73 -1.50
C ARG A 81 -12.52 5.31 -2.36
N TYR A 82 -13.22 6.24 -3.00
CA TYR A 82 -14.30 5.91 -3.93
C TYR A 82 -13.79 5.09 -5.13
N LEU A 83 -12.69 5.52 -5.76
CA LEU A 83 -12.06 4.78 -6.87
C LEU A 83 -11.60 3.38 -6.43
N GLY A 84 -11.00 3.26 -5.25
CA GLY A 84 -10.57 1.99 -4.67
C GLY A 84 -11.73 1.02 -4.47
N LEU A 85 -12.85 1.51 -3.91
CA LEU A 85 -14.04 0.70 -3.68
C LEU A 85 -14.70 0.20 -4.99
N VAL A 86 -14.67 1.00 -6.06
CA VAL A 86 -15.11 0.53 -7.38
C VAL A 86 -14.20 -0.57 -7.92
N ARG A 87 -12.88 -0.42 -7.75
CA ARG A 87 -11.89 -1.41 -8.17
C ARG A 87 -12.06 -2.72 -7.40
N GLU A 88 -12.24 -2.66 -6.08
CA GLU A 88 -12.47 -3.83 -5.21
C GLU A 88 -13.71 -4.61 -5.64
N LYS A 89 -14.79 -3.92 -5.99
CA LYS A 89 -16.03 -4.55 -6.48
C LYS A 89 -15.98 -4.97 -7.95
N LYS A 90 -14.86 -4.76 -8.65
CA LYS A 90 -14.67 -5.05 -10.09
C LYS A 90 -15.68 -4.33 -10.98
N LEU A 91 -16.09 -3.12 -10.60
CA LEU A 91 -17.09 -2.30 -11.33
C LEU A 91 -16.45 -1.17 -12.14
N SER A 92 -15.14 -1.22 -12.39
CA SER A 92 -14.43 -0.16 -13.10
C SER A 92 -14.95 0.07 -14.54
N THR A 93 -15.51 -0.96 -15.17
CA THR A 93 -16.12 -0.87 -16.51
C THR A 93 -17.49 -0.18 -16.51
N GLU A 94 -18.13 -0.10 -15.34
CA GLU A 94 -19.44 0.55 -15.18
C GLU A 94 -19.31 2.06 -14.93
N LEU A 95 -18.09 2.53 -14.59
CA LEU A 95 -17.81 3.96 -14.53
C LEU A 95 -17.62 4.56 -15.93
N PRO A 96 -17.94 5.85 -16.11
CA PRO A 96 -17.51 6.58 -17.28
C PRO A 96 -15.99 6.53 -17.44
N THR A 97 -15.52 6.53 -18.68
CA THR A 97 -14.09 6.70 -18.96
C THR A 97 -13.73 8.17 -18.75
N TYR A 98 -12.95 8.45 -17.71
CA TYR A 98 -12.50 9.81 -17.40
C TYR A 98 -11.37 10.22 -18.34
N VAL A 99 -11.54 11.36 -19.01
CA VAL A 99 -10.60 11.87 -20.02
C VAL A 99 -10.15 13.29 -19.71
N SER A 100 -8.94 13.64 -20.15
CA SER A 100 -8.45 15.02 -20.25
C SER A 100 -7.89 15.25 -21.65
N SER A 101 -8.16 16.43 -22.23
CA SER A 101 -7.60 16.84 -23.52
C SER A 101 -6.11 17.18 -23.44
N ASN A 102 -5.62 17.53 -22.24
CA ASN A 102 -4.22 17.82 -21.97
C ASN A 102 -3.87 17.41 -20.54
N LEU A 103 -3.67 16.10 -20.34
CA LEU A 103 -3.42 15.52 -19.03
C LEU A 103 -2.13 16.08 -18.42
N ARG A 104 -2.28 16.95 -17.42
CA ARG A 104 -1.14 17.39 -16.61
C ARG A 104 -0.79 16.32 -15.58
N VAL A 105 0.51 16.09 -15.39
CA VAL A 105 1.04 15.01 -14.56
C VAL A 105 1.88 15.61 -13.42
N PRO A 106 1.54 15.35 -12.14
CA PRO A 106 2.38 15.69 -11.00
C PRO A 106 3.78 15.09 -11.12
N ASN A 107 4.82 15.79 -10.65
CA ASN A 107 6.16 15.22 -10.58
C ASN A 107 6.16 14.05 -9.57
N ASN A 108 6.47 12.85 -10.07
CA ASN A 108 6.48 11.60 -9.31
C ASN A 108 7.88 10.99 -9.14
N ASP A 109 8.94 11.73 -9.46
CA ASP A 109 10.33 11.25 -9.38
C ASP A 109 10.68 10.73 -7.97
N SER A 110 10.05 11.29 -6.94
CA SER A 110 10.21 10.86 -5.54
C SER A 110 9.50 9.55 -5.20
N ILE A 111 8.50 9.11 -5.97
CA ILE A 111 7.80 7.83 -5.75
C ILE A 111 8.72 6.65 -6.05
N LEU A 112 9.60 6.82 -7.05
CA LEU A 112 10.59 5.81 -7.45
C LEU A 112 11.89 5.90 -6.64
N LYS A 113 12.04 6.89 -5.75
CA LYS A 113 13.20 7.01 -4.87
C LYS A 113 13.09 5.99 -3.74
N PHE A 114 13.60 4.80 -4.00
CA PHE A 114 13.84 3.80 -2.97
C PHE A 114 14.81 4.36 -1.93
N ASN A 115 14.40 4.34 -0.66
CA ASN A 115 15.31 4.62 0.43
C ASN A 115 16.17 3.36 0.69
N PHE A 116 17.21 3.16 -0.13
CA PHE A 116 18.10 2.01 -0.01
C PHE A 116 18.72 1.88 1.38
N ASN A 117 18.91 2.99 2.10
CA ASN A 117 19.41 2.97 3.48
C ASN A 117 18.39 2.36 4.44
N GLU A 118 17.11 2.70 4.29
CA GLU A 118 16.02 2.13 5.08
C GLU A 118 15.79 0.66 4.75
N ILE A 119 15.79 0.29 3.46
CA ILE A 119 15.72 -1.12 3.03
C ILE A 119 16.88 -1.91 3.63
N LYS A 120 18.12 -1.38 3.53
CA LYS A 120 19.31 -1.98 4.13
C LYS A 120 19.12 -2.15 5.64
N SER A 121 18.65 -1.13 6.34
CA SER A 121 18.42 -1.18 7.79
C SER A 121 17.37 -2.25 8.15
N ASN A 122 16.27 -2.34 7.41
CA ASN A 122 15.22 -3.34 7.63
C ASN A 122 15.74 -4.77 7.42
N ILE A 123 16.53 -5.00 6.35
CA ILE A 123 17.15 -6.29 6.09
C ILE A 123 18.13 -6.65 7.21
N CYS A 124 19.00 -5.72 7.63
CA CYS A 124 19.93 -5.95 8.73
C CYS A 124 19.21 -6.30 10.04
N ASN A 125 18.13 -5.59 10.37
CA ASN A 125 17.33 -5.86 11.56
C ASN A 125 16.66 -7.24 11.49
N MET A 126 16.09 -7.61 10.34
CA MET A 126 15.49 -8.93 10.14
C MET A 126 16.52 -10.04 10.35
N LEU A 127 17.71 -9.93 9.74
CA LEU A 127 18.79 -10.90 9.87
C LEU A 127 19.31 -10.98 11.32
N HIS A 128 19.45 -9.84 11.99
CA HIS A 128 19.86 -9.79 13.39
C HIS A 128 18.85 -10.51 14.30
N ASN A 129 17.56 -10.27 14.10
CA ASN A 129 16.50 -10.93 14.88
C ASN A 129 16.49 -12.45 14.63
N GLN A 130 16.67 -12.89 13.38
CA GLN A 130 16.81 -14.31 13.05
C GLN A 130 18.04 -14.94 13.70
N GLN A 131 19.17 -14.24 13.72
CA GLN A 131 20.39 -14.69 14.38
C GLN A 131 20.17 -14.85 15.90
N LEU A 132 19.56 -13.85 16.55
CA LEU A 132 19.24 -13.91 17.98
C LEU A 132 18.33 -15.09 18.32
N TYR A 133 17.33 -15.36 17.47
CA TYR A 133 16.44 -16.50 17.62
C TYR A 133 17.16 -17.84 17.50
N LEU A 134 18.06 -18.00 16.53
CA LEU A 134 18.87 -19.22 16.40
C LEU A 134 19.83 -19.41 17.58
N CYS A 135 20.48 -18.34 18.04
CA CYS A 135 21.34 -18.39 19.21
C CYS A 135 20.58 -18.82 20.47
N SER A 136 19.36 -18.31 20.68
CA SER A 136 18.55 -18.71 21.83
C SER A 136 18.13 -20.18 21.76
N MET A 137 17.77 -20.69 20.58
CA MET A 137 17.48 -22.11 20.36
C MET A 137 18.69 -23.01 20.65
N LEU A 138 19.88 -22.63 20.17
CA LEU A 138 21.12 -23.38 20.40
C LEU A 138 21.50 -23.41 21.88
N ASN A 139 21.31 -22.29 22.58
CA ASN A 139 21.57 -22.20 24.02
C ASN A 139 20.55 -22.98 24.86
N ALA A 140 19.31 -23.12 24.37
CA ALA A 140 18.25 -23.89 25.01
C ALA A 140 18.30 -25.39 24.67
N ALA A 141 19.08 -25.80 23.66
CA ALA A 141 19.25 -27.20 23.30
C ALA A 141 19.95 -27.96 24.45
N PRO A 142 19.44 -29.12 24.88
CA PRO A 142 20.12 -29.95 25.88
C PRO A 142 21.53 -30.29 25.38
N ARG A 143 22.57 -30.02 26.18
CA ARG A 143 23.94 -30.46 25.90
C ARG A 143 24.01 -31.98 26.03
N VAL A 144 23.56 -32.71 25.02
CA VAL A 144 23.84 -34.15 24.91
C VAL A 144 25.31 -34.26 24.47
N HIS A 145 26.08 -35.03 25.25
CA HIS A 145 27.49 -35.41 25.10
C HIS A 145 28.48 -34.74 26.05
N LYS A 146 28.66 -35.40 27.22
CA LYS A 146 29.98 -35.59 27.83
C LYS A 146 30.07 -36.73 28.87
N SER A 147 29.22 -37.77 28.80
CA SER A 147 29.27 -38.86 29.79
C SER A 147 29.41 -40.28 29.24
N GLU A 148 29.59 -40.50 27.94
CA GLU A 148 29.69 -41.87 27.38
C GLU A 148 31.10 -42.30 26.94
N LEU A 149 32.15 -41.51 27.22
CA LEU A 149 33.52 -41.82 26.78
C LEU A 149 34.45 -42.42 27.86
N ASN A 150 33.97 -42.64 29.10
CA ASN A 150 34.83 -43.10 30.20
C ASN A 150 34.59 -44.56 30.67
N ASN A 151 33.72 -45.34 30.03
CA ASN A 151 33.36 -46.69 30.51
C ASN A 151 34.02 -47.87 29.79
N THR A 152 35.12 -47.68 29.06
CA THR A 152 35.74 -48.77 28.27
C THR A 152 37.14 -49.22 28.73
N ASN A 153 37.69 -48.74 29.84
CA ASN A 153 39.08 -49.06 30.22
C ASN A 153 39.29 -49.97 31.46
N ASN A 154 38.25 -50.58 32.06
CA ASN A 154 38.43 -51.42 33.26
C ASN A 154 37.90 -52.85 33.12
N THR A 155 38.11 -53.52 31.97
CA THR A 155 37.87 -54.97 31.90
C THR A 155 38.89 -55.69 31.03
N GLN A 156 40.06 -56.00 31.60
CA GLN A 156 41.07 -56.98 31.17
C GLN A 156 42.11 -57.04 32.32
N PHE A 157 42.49 -58.12 32.99
CA PHE A 157 42.46 -59.59 32.86
C PHE A 157 42.46 -60.16 34.29
N GLN A 158 41.55 -61.07 34.66
CA GLN A 158 41.68 -62.54 34.75
C GLN A 158 42.64 -63.12 35.81
N LEU A 159 42.06 -64.06 36.57
CA LEU A 159 42.60 -65.12 37.46
C LEU A 159 42.82 -64.76 38.93
#